data_AF-A0A6J6MTK8-F1
#
_entry.id   AF-A0A6J6MTK8-F1
#
_cell.length_a   1.000
_cell.length_b   1.000
_cell.length_c   1.000
_cell.angle_alpha   90.00
_cell.angle_beta   90.00
_cell.angle_gamma   90.00
#
_symmetry.space_group_name_H-M   'P 1'
#
loop_
_entity.id
_entity.type
_entity.pdbx_description
1 polymer ?
#
loop_
_entity_poly.entity_id
_entity_poly.type
_entity_poly.pdbx_seq_one_letter_code
_entity_poly.pdbx_strand_id
1 'polypeptide(L)'
;MKLRNRMHAAALAACLMGATLLIAAAPGANAAPASPLLGTWTGPADAYYGGSFTQGTEKLTITTARGNVAKGTWQWKSTGGKWSKPKPVQLIVMNSAAGATSIDILGADSEGTYEGVLIPGVSFEIGYMDPSPDGGKNTLVLHSLMSKSK
;
A
#
# COMPACT_ATOMS: atom_id res chain seq x y z
N MET A 1 -46.89 -78.70 4.81
CA MET A 1 -48.36 -78.69 5.02
C MET A 1 -48.77 -77.30 5.50
N LYS A 2 -49.98 -76.87 5.11
CA LYS A 2 -50.57 -75.52 5.06
C LYS A 2 -50.53 -74.64 6.34
N LEU A 3 -50.49 -73.33 6.06
CA LEU A 3 -50.93 -72.12 6.79
C LEU A 3 -51.89 -72.30 7.99
N ARG A 4 -51.73 -71.41 9.00
CA ARG A 4 -52.74 -70.44 9.50
C ARG A 4 -52.14 -69.62 10.67
N ASN A 5 -52.11 -68.28 10.70
CA ASN A 5 -53.15 -67.23 10.64
C ASN A 5 -53.35 -66.61 12.04
N ARG A 6 -53.18 -65.28 12.14
CA ARG A 6 -53.71 -64.30 13.14
C ARG A 6 -52.77 -63.07 13.16
N MET A 7 -52.94 -62.03 12.35
CA MET A 7 -53.99 -60.99 12.33
C MET A 7 -53.81 -59.92 13.42
N HIS A 8 -53.69 -58.66 12.95
CA HIS A 8 -53.98 -57.35 13.58
C HIS A 8 -52.83 -56.40 13.94
N ALA A 9 -52.87 -55.28 13.21
CA ALA A 9 -52.87 -53.90 13.69
C ALA A 9 -51.53 -53.16 13.90
N ALA A 10 -51.42 -52.10 13.09
CA ALA A 10 -51.04 -50.74 13.46
C ALA A 10 -49.60 -50.49 13.92
N ALA A 11 -48.84 -49.76 13.10
CA ALA A 11 -48.56 -48.36 13.41
C ALA A 11 -47.86 -47.69 12.22
N LEU A 12 -48.49 -46.63 11.73
CA LEU A 12 -47.90 -45.59 10.90
C LEU A 12 -46.80 -44.90 11.74
N ALA A 13 -45.57 -44.87 11.27
CA ALA A 13 -44.56 -43.96 11.80
C ALA A 13 -43.77 -43.36 10.64
N ALA A 14 -44.22 -42.20 10.19
CA ALA A 14 -43.46 -41.32 9.30
C ALA A 14 -42.36 -40.66 10.13
N CYS A 15 -41.10 -41.04 9.91
CA CYS A 15 -39.95 -40.27 10.39
C CYS A 15 -39.50 -39.32 9.28
N LEU A 16 -40.08 -38.11 9.29
CA LEU A 16 -39.48 -36.91 8.72
C LEU A 16 -38.87 -36.13 9.89
N MET A 17 -37.67 -35.56 9.68
CA MET A 17 -36.91 -34.57 10.48
C MET A 17 -35.51 -35.10 10.79
N GLY A 18 -34.40 -34.43 10.48
CA GLY A 18 -34.14 -33.18 9.78
C GLY A 18 -32.62 -33.08 9.68
N ALA A 19 -32.08 -32.90 8.49
CA ALA A 19 -30.65 -32.67 8.33
C ALA A 19 -30.35 -31.21 8.69
N THR A 20 -30.00 -30.97 9.95
CA THR A 20 -29.39 -29.69 10.36
C THR A 20 -28.01 -29.60 9.71
N LEU A 21 -27.93 -28.87 8.59
CA LEU A 21 -26.65 -28.33 8.11
C LEU A 21 -26.11 -27.39 9.20
N LEU A 22 -25.10 -27.86 9.93
CA LEU A 22 -24.19 -27.00 10.67
C LEU A 22 -23.49 -26.09 9.65
N ILE A 23 -23.98 -24.87 9.50
CA ILE A 23 -23.22 -23.79 8.87
C ILE A 23 -22.10 -23.47 9.87
N ALA A 24 -20.94 -24.10 9.69
CA ALA A 24 -19.72 -23.59 10.29
C ALA A 24 -19.51 -22.19 9.72
N ALA A 25 -19.68 -21.15 10.56
CA ALA A 25 -19.27 -19.81 10.20
C ALA A 25 -17.78 -19.88 9.87
N ALA A 26 -17.46 -19.78 8.57
CA ALA A 26 -16.08 -19.61 8.15
C ALA A 26 -15.51 -18.42 8.92
N PRO A 27 -14.30 -18.52 9.50
CA PRO A 27 -13.69 -17.38 10.17
C PRO A 27 -13.75 -16.19 9.21
N GLY A 28 -14.39 -15.11 9.63
CA GLY A 28 -14.43 -13.87 8.85
C GLY A 28 -13.00 -13.54 8.45
N ALA A 29 -12.72 -13.53 7.15
CA ALA A 29 -11.41 -13.17 6.65
C ALA A 29 -11.10 -11.77 7.20
N ASN A 30 -10.24 -11.70 8.21
CA ASN A 30 -9.71 -10.43 8.68
C ASN A 30 -9.00 -9.81 7.48
N ALA A 31 -9.62 -8.77 6.91
CA ALA A 31 -8.99 -8.02 5.83
C ALA A 31 -7.62 -7.56 6.35
N ALA A 32 -6.56 -7.90 5.63
CA ALA A 32 -5.23 -7.44 5.99
C ALA A 32 -5.28 -5.91 6.10
N PRO A 33 -4.66 -5.31 7.15
CA PRO A 33 -4.65 -3.87 7.31
C PRO A 33 -4.06 -3.23 6.04
N ALA A 34 -4.69 -2.16 5.56
CA ALA A 34 -4.20 -1.43 4.40
C ALA A 34 -2.77 -0.94 4.66
N SER A 35 -1.89 -1.10 3.66
CA SER A 35 -0.50 -0.64 3.79
C SER A 35 -0.47 0.85 4.17
N PRO A 36 0.33 1.26 5.17
CA PRO A 36 0.40 2.65 5.60
C PRO A 36 0.88 3.58 4.47
N LEU A 37 1.59 3.05 3.48
CA LEU A 37 2.11 3.77 2.32
C LEU A 37 1.01 4.26 1.35
N LEU A 38 -0.12 3.55 1.25
CA LEU A 38 -1.16 3.87 0.28
C LEU A 38 -1.73 5.27 0.52
N GLY A 39 -1.81 6.09 -0.52
CA GLY A 39 -2.37 7.43 -0.46
C GLY A 39 -1.44 8.49 -1.06
N THR A 40 -1.81 9.75 -0.85
CA THR A 40 -1.04 10.91 -1.33
C THR A 40 -0.26 11.52 -0.19
N TRP A 41 1.03 11.66 -0.37
CA TRP A 41 1.99 12.30 0.52
C TRP A 41 2.42 13.62 -0.10
N THR A 42 2.47 14.67 0.69
CA THR A 42 2.88 15.99 0.22
C THR A 42 3.63 16.70 1.33
N GLY A 43 4.72 17.38 0.97
CA GLY A 43 5.57 18.08 1.91
C GLY A 43 6.37 19.19 1.25
N PRO A 44 6.85 20.17 2.04
CA PRO A 44 7.88 21.08 1.57
C PRO A 44 9.12 20.27 1.17
N ALA A 45 9.80 20.72 0.12
CA ALA A 45 11.12 20.22 -0.21
C ALA A 45 12.10 21.34 -0.47
N ASP A 46 13.34 21.07 -0.10
CA ASP A 46 14.49 21.82 -0.51
C ASP A 46 15.12 21.13 -1.73
N ALA A 47 15.32 21.90 -2.79
CA ALA A 47 15.81 21.43 -4.07
C ALA A 47 17.15 22.09 -4.38
N TYR A 48 18.16 21.27 -4.59
CA TYR A 48 19.46 21.73 -5.10
C TYR A 48 19.60 21.28 -6.55
N TYR A 49 19.78 22.21 -7.47
CA TYR A 49 19.96 21.92 -8.89
C TYR A 49 21.04 22.82 -9.49
N GLY A 50 22.06 22.20 -10.08
CA GLY A 50 23.11 22.90 -10.82
C GLY A 50 23.80 24.02 -10.04
N GLY A 51 24.08 23.79 -8.75
CA GLY A 51 24.70 24.79 -7.88
C GLY A 51 23.72 25.75 -7.19
N SER A 52 22.45 25.74 -7.57
CA SER A 52 21.43 26.67 -7.09
C SER A 52 20.44 25.99 -6.14
N PHE A 53 20.08 26.70 -5.07
CA PHE A 53 19.06 26.28 -4.12
C PHE A 53 17.70 26.87 -4.48
N THR A 54 16.66 26.05 -4.44
CA THR A 54 15.26 26.46 -4.59
C THR A 54 14.37 25.71 -3.61
N GLN A 55 13.25 26.31 -3.24
CA GLN A 55 12.25 25.67 -2.38
C GLN A 55 10.99 25.34 -3.18
N GLY A 56 10.22 24.40 -2.65
CA GLY A 56 8.96 24.02 -3.26
C GLY A 56 8.21 22.94 -2.51
N THR A 57 7.48 22.13 -3.24
CA THR A 57 6.64 21.07 -2.69
C THR A 57 6.77 19.82 -3.53
N GLU A 58 7.02 18.70 -2.88
CA GLU A 58 7.01 17.38 -3.49
C GLU A 58 5.71 16.67 -3.16
N LYS A 59 5.27 15.81 -4.09
CA LYS A 59 4.09 14.97 -3.93
C LYS A 59 4.35 13.58 -4.46
N LEU A 60 4.05 12.59 -3.63
CA LEU A 60 4.04 11.17 -3.97
C LEU A 60 2.64 10.60 -3.80
N THR A 61 2.07 10.02 -4.85
CA THR A 61 0.77 9.33 -4.80
C THR A 61 0.99 7.84 -5.00
N ILE A 62 0.90 7.06 -3.93
CA ILE A 62 1.07 5.60 -3.95
C ILE A 62 -0.30 4.93 -4.08
N THR A 63 -0.53 4.26 -5.21
CA THR A 63 -1.81 3.62 -5.53
C THR A 63 -1.80 2.11 -5.33
N THR A 64 -0.61 1.50 -5.31
CA THR A 64 -0.43 0.07 -5.06
C THR A 64 0.68 -0.15 -4.05
N ALA A 65 0.46 -1.02 -3.07
CA ALA A 65 1.47 -1.51 -2.15
C ALA A 65 1.19 -2.99 -1.87
N ARG A 66 2.07 -3.88 -2.32
CA ARG A 66 1.93 -5.34 -2.19
C ARG A 66 3.29 -5.95 -1.85
N GLY A 67 3.36 -6.67 -0.73
CA GLY A 67 4.63 -7.13 -0.18
C GLY A 67 5.60 -5.97 -0.02
N ASN A 68 6.83 -6.15 -0.51
CA ASN A 68 7.89 -5.14 -0.41
C ASN A 68 7.91 -4.14 -1.59
N VAL A 69 6.84 -4.05 -2.38
CA VAL A 69 6.79 -3.17 -3.55
C VAL A 69 5.61 -2.21 -3.46
N ALA A 70 5.91 -0.92 -3.61
CA ALA A 70 4.92 0.13 -3.77
C ALA A 70 5.08 0.83 -5.13
N LYS A 71 3.96 1.22 -5.74
CA LYS A 71 3.91 1.90 -7.04
C LYS A 71 3.01 3.11 -6.98
N GLY A 72 3.39 4.14 -7.70
CA GLY A 72 2.68 5.41 -7.67
C GLY A 72 3.17 6.40 -8.70
N THR A 73 2.94 7.67 -8.40
CA THR A 73 3.46 8.79 -9.19
C THR A 73 4.13 9.83 -8.31
N TRP A 74 5.17 10.44 -8.86
CA TRP A 74 5.91 11.55 -8.28
C TRP A 74 5.65 12.86 -9.02
N GLN A 75 5.58 13.97 -8.29
CA GLN A 75 5.47 15.32 -8.83
C GLN A 75 6.22 16.32 -7.95
N TRP A 76 6.70 17.40 -8.56
CA TRP A 76 7.39 18.51 -7.91
C TRP A 76 6.83 19.85 -8.41
N LYS A 77 6.87 20.87 -7.57
CA LYS A 77 6.73 22.27 -7.98
C LYS A 77 7.63 23.16 -7.14
N SER A 78 8.17 24.22 -7.73
CA SER A 78 8.77 25.30 -6.96
C SER A 78 7.71 26.11 -6.20
N THR A 79 8.13 26.92 -5.22
CA THR A 79 7.27 27.87 -4.51
C THR A 79 6.57 28.81 -5.50
N GLY A 80 5.24 28.84 -5.45
CA GLY A 80 4.41 29.63 -6.39
C GLY A 80 4.33 29.07 -7.82
N GLY A 81 5.05 27.98 -8.12
CA GLY A 81 5.07 27.33 -9.42
C GLY A 81 3.89 26.37 -9.65
N LYS A 82 3.85 25.80 -10.85
CA LYS A 82 2.90 24.74 -11.23
C LYS A 82 3.52 23.37 -10.98
N TRP A 83 2.67 22.40 -10.66
CA TRP A 83 3.07 20.99 -10.59
C TRP A 83 3.64 20.50 -11.92
N SER A 84 4.74 19.75 -11.85
CA SER A 84 5.24 18.95 -12.96
C SER A 84 4.20 17.90 -13.40
N LYS A 85 4.42 17.29 -14.56
CA LYS A 85 3.64 16.11 -14.97
C LYS A 85 3.93 14.96 -13.98
N PRO A 86 2.92 14.13 -13.63
CA PRO A 86 3.15 12.91 -12.85
C PRO A 86 4.15 12.00 -13.56
N LYS A 87 5.19 11.58 -12.85
CA LYS A 87 6.15 10.58 -13.31
C LYS A 87 5.92 9.28 -12.55
N PRO A 88 5.96 8.11 -13.20
CA PRO A 88 5.79 6.84 -12.51
C PRO A 88 6.95 6.60 -11.54
N VAL A 89 6.66 6.10 -10.35
CA VAL A 89 7.67 5.70 -9.37
C VAL A 89 7.39 4.28 -8.88
N GLN A 90 8.46 3.52 -8.65
CA GLN A 90 8.43 2.23 -7.97
C GLN A 90 9.38 2.29 -6.76
N LEU A 91 8.83 1.94 -5.60
CA LEU A 91 9.54 1.91 -4.34
C LEU A 91 9.64 0.47 -3.84
N ILE A 92 10.82 0.11 -3.35
CA ILE A 92 11.11 -1.06 -2.55
C ILE A 92 10.94 -0.64 -1.09
N VAL A 93 10.14 -1.43 -0.38
CA VAL A 93 9.73 -1.18 0.98
C VAL A 93 10.35 -2.23 1.87
N MET A 94 11.22 -1.80 2.77
CA MET A 94 11.86 -2.68 3.74
C MET A 94 11.08 -2.59 5.06
N ASN A 95 10.83 -3.75 5.67
CA ASN A 95 10.12 -3.84 6.96
C ASN A 95 8.67 -3.32 6.95
N SER A 96 7.89 -3.58 5.88
CA SER A 96 6.48 -3.16 5.77
C SER A 96 5.48 -3.98 6.61
N ALA A 97 5.95 -4.68 7.64
CA ALA A 97 5.12 -5.55 8.46
C ALA A 97 4.09 -4.74 9.27
N ALA A 98 2.93 -5.34 9.57
CA ALA A 98 1.93 -4.70 10.41
C ALA A 98 2.54 -4.39 11.79
N GLY A 99 2.43 -3.13 12.22
CA GLY A 99 3.00 -2.65 13.50
C GLY A 99 4.45 -2.16 13.41
N ALA A 100 5.04 -2.07 12.21
CA ALA A 100 6.35 -1.45 12.04
C ALA A 100 6.34 0.01 12.54
N THR A 101 7.35 0.37 13.33
CA THR A 101 7.55 1.75 13.84
C THR A 101 8.25 2.64 12.82
N SER A 102 9.02 2.04 11.91
CA SER A 102 9.67 2.67 10.77
C SER A 102 9.74 1.69 9.61
N ILE A 103 9.67 2.24 8.40
CA ILE A 103 9.68 1.50 7.14
C ILE A 103 10.68 2.18 6.21
N ASP A 104 11.78 1.51 5.90
CA ASP A 104 12.80 2.08 5.01
C ASP A 104 12.34 1.94 3.55
N ILE A 105 12.66 2.97 2.76
CA ILE A 105 12.22 3.13 1.39
C ILE A 105 13.44 3.29 0.52
N LEU A 106 13.52 2.47 -0.52
CA LEU A 106 14.46 2.64 -1.63
C LEU A 106 13.67 2.70 -2.92
N GLY A 107 14.14 3.38 -3.94
CA GLY A 107 13.48 3.40 -5.23
C GLY A 107 14.42 3.86 -6.32
N ALA A 108 14.04 3.56 -7.56
CA ALA A 108 14.70 4.10 -8.72
C ALA A 108 13.70 4.16 -9.88
N ASP A 109 13.88 5.16 -10.73
CA ASP A 109 13.22 5.25 -12.03
C ASP A 109 14.25 5.55 -13.12
N SER A 110 13.79 5.96 -14.31
CA SER A 110 14.67 6.26 -15.44
C SER A 110 15.51 7.54 -15.26
N GLU A 111 15.18 8.36 -14.27
CA GLU A 111 15.78 9.68 -14.06
C GLU A 111 16.53 9.77 -12.72
N GLY A 112 16.17 8.97 -11.72
CA GLY A 112 16.84 9.08 -10.42
C GLY A 112 16.57 7.95 -9.45
N THR A 113 17.08 8.15 -8.23
CA THR A 113 16.94 7.25 -7.09
C THR A 113 16.22 7.93 -5.95
N TYR A 114 15.47 7.14 -5.19
CA TYR A 114 14.75 7.53 -4.00
C TYR A 114 15.32 6.79 -2.79
N GLU A 115 15.50 7.49 -1.68
CA GLU A 115 15.86 6.92 -0.39
C GLU A 115 15.09 7.63 0.71
N GLY A 116 14.52 6.90 1.67
CA GLY A 116 13.73 7.54 2.70
C GLY A 116 13.26 6.61 3.80
N VAL A 117 12.49 7.17 4.71
CA VAL A 117 11.86 6.45 5.82
C VAL A 117 10.44 6.93 6.02
N LEU A 118 9.51 5.98 6.14
CA LEU A 118 8.15 6.23 6.58
C LEU A 118 8.04 5.88 8.07
N ILE A 119 7.59 6.84 8.88
CA ILE A 119 7.13 6.63 10.25
C ILE A 119 5.59 6.61 10.21
N PRO A 120 4.95 5.43 10.29
CA PRO A 120 3.50 5.32 10.10
C PRO A 120 2.70 6.23 11.04
N GLY A 121 1.80 7.03 10.46
CA GLY A 121 0.97 7.98 11.21
C GLY A 121 1.68 9.28 11.61
N VAL A 122 2.97 9.43 11.31
CA VAL A 122 3.77 10.60 11.70
C VAL A 122 4.26 11.35 10.46
N SER A 123 5.16 10.75 9.67
CA SER A 123 5.83 11.42 8.54
C SER A 123 6.34 10.43 7.50
N PHE A 124 6.54 10.93 6.28
CA PHE A 124 7.33 10.25 5.26
C PHE A 124 8.46 11.19 4.83
N GLU A 125 9.67 10.87 5.26
CA GLU A 125 10.89 11.56 4.84
C GLU A 125 11.47 10.84 3.62
N ILE A 126 11.75 11.58 2.55
CA ILE A 126 12.29 11.00 1.33
C ILE A 126 13.20 11.99 0.60
N GLY A 127 14.34 11.47 0.19
CA GLY A 127 15.26 12.10 -0.73
C GLY A 127 15.08 11.58 -2.15
N TYR A 128 15.17 12.46 -3.13
CA TYR A 128 15.29 12.11 -4.56
C TYR A 128 16.59 12.68 -5.11
N MET A 129 17.34 11.85 -5.82
CA MET A 129 18.56 12.24 -6.52
C MET A 129 18.46 11.88 -8.00
N ASP A 130 18.54 12.88 -8.88
CA ASP A 130 18.70 12.73 -10.32
C ASP A 130 20.18 12.97 -10.68
N PRO A 131 20.98 11.92 -10.90
CA PRO A 131 22.31 12.08 -11.47
C PRO A 131 22.15 12.39 -12.95
N SER A 132 21.94 13.68 -13.27
CA SER A 132 21.92 14.15 -14.66
C SER A 132 23.10 13.57 -15.45
N PRO A 133 22.93 13.22 -16.74
CA PRO A 133 23.96 12.57 -17.57
C PRO A 133 25.29 13.34 -17.66
N ASP A 134 25.33 14.62 -17.27
CA ASP A 134 26.51 15.48 -17.29
C ASP A 134 27.40 15.40 -16.03
N GLY A 135 27.25 14.36 -15.18
CA GLY A 135 28.26 14.02 -14.17
C GLY A 135 28.46 15.05 -13.05
N GLY A 136 27.37 15.48 -12.40
CA GLY A 136 27.43 16.27 -11.16
C GLY A 136 27.25 17.78 -11.30
N LYS A 137 27.27 18.33 -12.53
CA LYS A 137 27.02 19.77 -12.74
C LYS A 137 25.54 20.15 -12.73
N ASN A 138 24.62 19.18 -12.86
CA ASN A 138 23.16 19.36 -12.93
C ASN A 138 22.40 18.31 -12.08
N THR A 139 22.98 17.85 -10.97
CA THR A 139 22.27 16.91 -10.08
C THR A 139 21.11 17.61 -9.40
N LEU A 140 19.89 17.08 -9.54
CA LEU A 140 18.77 17.48 -8.68
C LEU A 140 18.84 16.64 -7.41
N VAL A 141 18.95 17.29 -6.25
CA VAL A 141 18.73 16.68 -4.96
C VAL A 141 17.52 17.33 -4.33
N LEU A 142 16.52 16.53 -4.01
CA LEU A 142 15.33 16.94 -3.27
C LEU A 142 15.32 16.22 -1.94
N HIS A 143 15.01 16.95 -0.87
CA HIS A 143 14.72 16.34 0.42
C HIS A 143 13.40 16.87 0.96
N SER A 144 12.50 15.96 1.30
CA SER A 144 11.14 16.27 1.71
C SER A 144 10.75 15.60 3.01
N LEU A 145 10.11 16.38 3.88
CA LEU A 145 9.34 15.84 5.01
C LEU A 145 7.85 15.93 4.68
N MET A 146 7.24 14.79 4.39
CA MET A 146 5.86 14.74 3.90
C MET A 146 4.87 14.34 4.98
N SER A 147 3.66 14.85 4.81
CA SER A 147 2.48 14.42 5.54
C SER A 147 1.50 13.72 4.59
N LYS A 148 0.71 12.80 5.14
CA LYS A 148 -0.35 12.15 4.38
C LYS A 148 -1.52 13.13 4.19
N SER A 149 -1.92 13.32 2.94
CA SER A 149 -3.14 14.08 2.62
C SER A 149 -4.36 13.38 3.23
N LYS A 150 -5.28 14.16 3.79
CA LYS A 150 -6.54 13.66 4.35
C LYS A 150 -7.47 13.11 3.27
#